data_AF-A0A1W9JII2-F1
#
_entry.id   AF-A0A1W9JII2-F1
#
_cell.length_a   1.000
_cell.length_b   1.000
_cell.length_c   1.000
_cell.angle_alpha   90.00
_cell.angle_beta   90.00
_cell.angle_gamma   90.00
#
_symmetry.space_group_name_H-M   'P 1'
#
loop_
_entity.id
_entity.type
_entity.pdbx_description
1 polymer ?
#
loop_
_entity_poly.entity_id
_entity_poly.type
_entity_poly.pdbx_seq_one_letter_code
_entity_poly.pdbx_strand_id
1 'polypeptide(L)'
;MRTTVDLDEDVLAAAKELARIQNVAVGRVISRLMREALIGTQNFGEIAGAEIKAVGGFRPFAARGVLVSNDKVNELRKIEGV
;
A
#
# COMPACT_ATOMS: atom_id res chain seq x y z
N MET A 1 -9.92 -11.90 -16.31
CA MET A 1 -9.69 -11.24 -17.61
C MET A 1 -8.19 -11.05 -17.81
N ARG A 2 -7.71 -11.09 -19.06
CA ARG A 2 -6.33 -10.73 -19.42
C ARG A 2 -6.37 -9.30 -19.93
N THR A 3 -5.64 -8.41 -19.26
CA THR A 3 -5.56 -6.99 -19.60
C THR A 3 -4.09 -6.62 -19.58
N THR A 4 -3.66 -5.79 -20.53
CA THR A 4 -2.33 -5.20 -20.54
C THR A 4 -2.42 -3.84 -19.87
N VAL A 5 -1.53 -3.58 -18.92
CA VAL A 5 -1.47 -2.34 -18.15
C VAL A 5 -0.01 -1.93 -18.05
N ASP A 6 0.27 -0.67 -18.31
CA ASP A 6 1.59 -0.09 -18.10
C ASP A 6 1.80 0.16 -16.60
N LEU A 7 2.95 -0.26 -16.09
CA LEU A 7 3.33 -0.16 -14.68
C LEU A 7 4.75 0.39 -14.60
N ASP A 8 4.97 1.30 -13.66
CA ASP A 8 6.32 1.75 -13.33
C ASP A 8 7.17 0.59 -12.80
N GLU A 9 8.48 0.68 -13.01
CA GLU A 9 9.41 -0.41 -12.70
C GLU A 9 9.45 -0.75 -11.19
N ASP A 10 9.36 0.27 -10.35
CA ASP A 10 9.31 0.15 -8.88
C ASP A 10 8.02 -0.52 -8.40
N VAL A 11 6.87 -0.18 -9.00
CA VAL A 11 5.58 -0.80 -8.72
C VAL A 11 5.59 -2.27 -9.12
N LEU A 12 6.15 -2.59 -10.28
CA LEU A 12 6.27 -3.98 -10.73
C LEU A 12 7.20 -4.79 -9.83
N ALA A 13 8.31 -4.22 -9.36
CA ALA A 13 9.22 -4.86 -8.42
C ALA A 13 8.51 -5.16 -7.09
N ALA A 14 7.78 -4.19 -6.53
CA ALA A 14 7.00 -4.37 -5.30
C ALA A 14 5.93 -5.47 -5.45
N ALA A 15 5.22 -5.49 -6.59
CA ALA A 15 4.22 -6.51 -6.87
C ALA A 15 4.82 -7.93 -6.97
N LYS A 16 6.01 -8.06 -7.56
CA LYS A 16 6.75 -9.35 -7.62
C LYS A 16 7.15 -9.84 -6.24
N GLU A 17 7.62 -8.95 -5.37
CA GLU A 17 8.03 -9.33 -4.02
C GLU A 17 6.83 -9.75 -3.17
N LEU A 18 5.71 -9.02 -3.26
CA LEU A 18 4.46 -9.41 -2.60
C LEU A 18 3.93 -10.77 -3.10
N ALA A 19 4.02 -11.01 -4.41
CA ALA A 19 3.65 -12.28 -5.02
C ALA A 19 4.50 -13.44 -4.52
N ARG A 20 5.81 -13.23 -4.34
CA ARG A 20 6.75 -14.20 -3.79
C ARG A 20 6.41 -14.55 -2.34
N ILE A 21 6.16 -13.54 -1.49
CA ILE A 21 5.81 -13.73 -0.08
C ILE A 21 4.48 -14.49 0.07
N GLN A 22 3.49 -14.16 -0.75
CA GLN A 22 2.15 -14.75 -0.69
C GLN A 22 2.03 -16.07 -1.49
N ASN A 23 3.08 -16.47 -2.22
CA ASN A 23 3.09 -17.64 -3.11
C ASN A 23 1.91 -17.66 -4.10
N VAL A 24 1.68 -16.53 -4.76
CA VAL A 24 0.61 -16.35 -5.75
C VAL A 24 1.16 -15.67 -7.01
N ALA A 25 0.43 -15.77 -8.12
CA ALA A 25 0.82 -15.10 -9.35
C ALA A 25 0.78 -13.57 -9.21
N VAL A 26 1.75 -12.87 -9.80
CA VAL A 26 1.86 -11.40 -9.81
C VAL A 26 0.57 -10.72 -10.29
N GLY A 27 -0.03 -11.22 -11.39
CA GLY A 27 -1.29 -10.69 -11.90
C GLY A 27 -2.47 -10.82 -10.94
N ARG A 28 -2.45 -11.81 -10.03
CA ARG A 28 -3.48 -11.97 -9.00
C ARG A 28 -3.29 -10.96 -7.86
N VAL A 29 -2.04 -10.67 -7.48
CA VAL A 29 -1.71 -9.59 -6.53
C VAL A 29 -2.16 -8.25 -7.10
N ILE A 30 -1.80 -7.93 -8.34
CA ILE A 30 -2.19 -6.67 -9.00
C ILE A 30 -3.71 -6.56 -9.11
N SER A 31 -4.40 -7.61 -9.54
CA SER A 31 -5.86 -7.59 -9.66
C SER A 31 -6.56 -7.38 -8.31
N ARG A 32 -6.02 -7.96 -7.23
CA ARG A 32 -6.51 -7.75 -5.87
C ARG A 32 -6.26 -6.31 -5.41
N LEU A 33 -5.04 -5.80 -5.57
CA LEU A 33 -4.69 -4.43 -5.17
C LEU A 33 -5.50 -3.38 -5.95
N MET A 34 -5.69 -3.55 -7.26
CA MET A 34 -6.57 -2.66 -8.03
C MET A 34 -8.01 -2.70 -7.53
N ARG A 35 -8.53 -3.88 -7.18
CA ARG A 35 -9.87 -4.00 -6.60
C ARG A 35 -9.96 -3.33 -5.24
N GLU A 36 -8.97 -3.53 -4.37
CA GLU A 36 -8.88 -2.87 -3.06
C GLU A 36 -8.76 -1.36 -3.20
N ALA A 37 -8.00 -0.86 -4.19
CA ALA A 37 -7.90 0.56 -4.47
C ALA A 37 -9.21 1.14 -5.02
N LEU A 38 -9.92 0.42 -5.90
CA LEU A 38 -11.20 0.86 -6.47
C LEU A 38 -12.33 0.84 -5.44
N ILE A 39 -12.39 -0.19 -4.59
CA ILE A 39 -13.33 -0.29 -3.45
C ILE A 39 -12.94 0.74 -2.39
N GLY A 40 -11.66 0.83 -2.07
CA GLY A 40 -11.09 1.80 -1.13
C GLY A 40 -11.29 3.23 -1.60
N THR A 41 -11.30 3.53 -2.90
CA THR A 41 -11.63 4.86 -3.45
C THR A 41 -13.05 5.29 -3.10
N GLN A 42 -14.00 4.34 -3.00
CA GLN A 42 -15.34 4.62 -2.48
C GLN A 42 -15.28 5.05 -1.01
N ASN A 43 -14.35 4.47 -0.24
CA ASN A 43 -14.14 4.82 1.17
C ASN A 43 -13.17 6.00 1.37
N PHE A 44 -12.24 6.31 0.46
CA PHE A 44 -11.35 7.48 0.57
C PHE A 44 -12.13 8.79 0.42
N GLY A 45 -13.24 8.77 -0.31
CA GLY A 45 -14.24 9.86 -0.28
C GLY A 45 -14.90 10.03 1.09
N GLU A 46 -15.04 8.96 1.89
CA GLU A 46 -15.59 9.00 3.25
C GLU A 46 -14.52 9.22 4.34
N ILE A 47 -13.28 8.75 4.15
CA ILE A 47 -12.18 8.89 5.15
C ILE A 47 -11.72 10.34 5.27
N ALA A 48 -11.92 11.18 4.24
CA ALA A 48 -11.71 12.62 4.36
C ALA A 48 -12.63 13.29 5.40
N GLY A 49 -13.71 12.62 5.84
CA GLY A 49 -14.64 13.08 6.88
C GLY A 49 -14.81 12.13 8.08
N ALA A 50 -14.16 10.97 8.10
CA ALA A 50 -14.34 9.99 9.18
C ALA A 50 -13.54 10.42 10.43
N GLU A 51 -14.24 10.72 11.53
CA GLU A 51 -13.63 10.93 12.84
C GLU A 51 -12.68 9.79 13.19
N ILE A 52 -11.40 10.13 13.37
CA ILE A 52 -10.37 9.18 13.79
C ILE A 52 -10.69 8.75 15.23
N LYS A 53 -11.32 7.58 15.40
CA LYS A 53 -11.54 6.98 16.73
C LYS A 53 -10.19 6.73 17.40
N ALA A 54 -10.02 7.26 18.61
CA ALA A 54 -8.88 6.96 19.44
C ALA A 54 -8.87 5.46 19.77
N VAL A 55 -7.74 4.79 19.51
CA VAL A 55 -7.54 3.36 19.79
C VAL A 55 -6.56 3.26 20.94
N GLY A 56 -6.99 2.67 22.06
CA GLY A 56 -6.11 2.43 23.22
C GLY A 56 -5.53 3.69 23.87
N GLY A 57 -6.23 4.83 23.80
CA GLY A 57 -5.75 6.11 24.35
C GLY A 57 -4.76 6.85 23.44
N PHE A 58 -4.42 6.31 22.27
CA PHE A 58 -3.66 7.00 21.24
C PHE A 58 -4.60 7.63 20.21
N ARG A 59 -4.29 8.85 19.76
CA ARG A 59 -4.98 9.52 18.65
C ARG A 59 -4.08 9.42 17.39
N PRO A 60 -4.40 8.52 16.44
CA PRO A 60 -3.66 8.41 15.20
C PRO A 60 -3.66 9.73 14.42
N PHE A 61 -2.57 9.98 13.70
CA PHE A 61 -2.52 11.05 12.72
C PHE A 61 -3.42 10.70 11.52
N ALA A 62 -4.00 11.72 10.89
CA ALA A 62 -4.72 11.55 9.64
C ALA A 62 -3.79 10.94 8.58
N ALA A 63 -4.33 10.04 7.74
CA ALA A 63 -3.56 9.43 6.67
C ALA A 63 -3.07 10.52 5.69
N ARG A 64 -1.75 10.63 5.53
CA ARG A 64 -1.12 11.65 4.67
C ARG A 64 -1.05 11.25 3.19
N GLY A 65 -1.57 10.07 2.83
CA GLY A 65 -1.55 9.56 1.45
C GLY A 65 -0.16 9.21 0.90
N VAL A 66 0.90 9.24 1.71
CA VAL A 66 2.26 8.91 1.29
C VAL A 66 2.48 7.39 1.38
N LEU A 67 2.92 6.78 0.28
CA LEU A 67 3.30 5.37 0.24
C LEU A 67 4.62 5.16 0.99
N VAL A 68 4.61 4.33 2.02
CA VAL A 68 5.82 3.97 2.79
C VAL A 68 6.14 2.49 2.54
N SER A 69 7.30 2.22 1.92
CA SER A 69 7.79 0.86 1.68
C SER A 69 8.79 0.41 2.76
N ASN A 70 8.95 -0.91 2.93
CA ASN A 70 9.94 -1.46 3.86
C ASN A 70 11.38 -1.09 3.45
N ASP A 71 11.67 -0.99 2.16
CA ASP A 71 12.99 -0.56 1.70
C ASP A 71 13.29 0.87 2.10
N LYS A 72 12.29 1.76 2.03
CA LYS A 72 12.44 3.15 2.49
C LYS A 72 12.68 3.23 4.00
N VAL A 73 12.02 2.40 4.78
CA VAL A 73 12.24 2.30 6.24
C VAL A 73 13.64 1.76 6.55
N ASN A 74 14.10 0.76 5.80
CA ASN A 74 15.43 0.17 5.98
C ASN A 74 16.55 1.12 5.56
N GLU A 75 16.35 1.93 4.51
CA GLU A 75 17.26 3.00 4.11
C GLU A 75 17.41 4.03 5.25
N LEU A 76 16.29 4.47 5.84
CA LEU A 76 16.31 5.41 6.96
C LEU A 76 17.07 4.83 8.18
N ARG A 77 16.84 3.55 8.52
CA ARG A 77 17.58 2.89 9.61
C ARG A 77 19.08 2.84 9.37
N LYS A 78 19.50 2.55 8.13
CA LYS A 78 20.93 2.56 7.75
C LYS A 78 21.54 3.94 7.90
N ILE A 79 20.80 4.99 7.53
CA ILE A 79 21.25 6.38 7.65
C ILE A 79 21.37 6.79 9.12
N GLU A 80 20.43 6.37 9.97
CA GLU A 80 20.43 6.73 11.40
C GLU A 80 21.27 5.80 12.29
N GLY A 81 21.78 4.69 11.75
CA GLY A 81 22.66 3.77 12.47
C GLY A 81 21.97 2.92 13.55
N VAL A 82 20.68 2.62 13.38
CA VAL A 82 19.85 1.81 14.31
C VAL A 82 19.42 0.49 13.67
#